data_AF-A0A1R3FP95-F1
#
_entry.id   AF-A0A1R3FP95-F1
#
_cell.length_a   1.000
_cell.length_b   1.000
_cell.length_c   1.000
_cell.angle_alpha   90.00
_cell.angle_beta   90.00
_cell.angle_gamma   90.00
#
_symmetry.space_group_name_H-M   'P 1'
#
loop_
_entity.id
_entity.type
_entity.pdbx_description
1 polymer ?
#
loop_
_entity_poly.entity_id
_entity_poly.type
_entity_poly.pdbx_seq_one_letter_code
_entity_poly.pdbx_strand_id
1 'polypeptide(L)'
;MGIRFCLNDKGELIDSKENKDLTALCRVCGEPAKREEDFQLFQHIDKQCEHLVLSEVCERLTSLLSDDLRLSIPIDYSCTNSIPVELSHCNLLVDTATRPLIELTFLDNQAIYLTIALEDSEVDQKQIHQLRTRFESVIEVNLSNLAVPSTDFTTYLKENVLNSQFHKRCSWLSFNPLHPLTRNIASLEYSSIESEQQRALIQFEQINEKINLANGTLDRIKADTETAQHNLTRYQNEKRQYDLHRNIEDLKQTESSLLTEISKLRRNKSELYNGTATSRINQKIEDLRDTYATGQLHIAKQEKEKEKLTTDVSRLKKQIETSKQDIDNAKWLKRVLERFDCTFGDLEQELTQIVKLSDSFEEYESRANRSQANLSELESKVEKKQQELTDTLQGIEYYNKERFHLFRENKKLKDLVESGDV
;
A
#
# COMPACT_ATOMS: atom_id res chain seq x y z
N MET A 1 -17.87 21.37 -28.80
CA MET A 1 -17.25 20.92 -30.06
C MET A 1 -18.31 20.15 -30.85
N GLY A 2 -18.33 20.20 -32.18
CA GLY A 2 -19.27 19.42 -32.98
C GLY A 2 -18.65 18.09 -33.44
N ILE A 3 -19.50 17.13 -33.79
CA ILE A 3 -19.15 15.79 -34.28
C ILE A 3 -19.03 15.82 -35.81
N ARG A 4 -17.88 15.43 -36.34
CA ARG A 4 -17.69 15.36 -37.79
C ARG A 4 -18.30 14.11 -38.42
N PHE A 5 -18.18 12.97 -37.76
CA PHE A 5 -18.61 11.69 -38.32
C PHE A 5 -19.72 11.07 -37.48
N CYS A 6 -20.80 10.67 -38.12
CA CYS A 6 -21.96 10.03 -37.49
C CYS A 6 -22.36 8.76 -38.26
N LEU A 7 -23.33 8.02 -37.75
CA LEU A 7 -23.95 6.88 -38.42
C LEU A 7 -25.31 7.30 -38.99
N ASN A 8 -25.61 6.92 -40.22
CA ASN A 8 -26.98 7.07 -40.74
C ASN A 8 -27.92 6.00 -40.14
N ASP A 9 -29.20 6.04 -40.50
CA ASP A 9 -30.23 5.09 -40.04
C ASP A 9 -29.93 3.62 -40.39
N LYS A 10 -28.98 3.37 -41.29
CA LYS A 10 -28.53 2.03 -41.69
C LYS A 10 -27.24 1.60 -40.98
N GLY A 11 -26.69 2.44 -40.11
CA GLY A 11 -25.41 2.19 -39.44
C GLY A 11 -24.18 2.46 -40.30
N GLU A 12 -24.31 3.16 -41.43
CA GLU A 12 -23.19 3.51 -42.30
C GLU A 12 -22.55 4.83 -41.85
N LEU A 13 -21.21 4.89 -41.87
CA LEU A 13 -20.44 6.07 -41.48
C LEU A 13 -20.62 7.21 -42.49
N ILE A 14 -20.92 8.41 -42.01
CA ILE A 14 -21.14 9.62 -42.81
C ILE A 14 -20.28 10.79 -42.32
N ASP A 15 -19.58 11.48 -43.22
CA ASP A 15 -18.84 12.73 -42.94
C ASP A 15 -19.80 13.93 -43.07
N SER A 16 -19.88 14.77 -42.04
CA SER A 16 -20.68 15.99 -42.06
C SER A 16 -20.23 16.96 -43.17
N LYS A 17 -18.98 16.91 -43.63
CA LYS A 17 -18.53 17.77 -44.73
C LYS A 17 -19.15 17.39 -46.09
N GLU A 18 -19.50 16.11 -46.27
CA GLU A 18 -19.89 15.58 -47.57
C GLU A 18 -21.36 15.15 -47.61
N ASN A 19 -21.93 14.82 -46.45
CA ASN A 19 -23.33 14.45 -46.35
C ASN A 19 -24.22 15.70 -46.35
N LYS A 20 -25.45 15.59 -46.85
CA LYS A 20 -26.53 16.61 -46.77
C LYS A 20 -27.60 16.28 -45.73
N ASP A 21 -27.52 15.11 -45.10
CA ASP A 21 -28.43 14.75 -44.03
C ASP A 21 -28.21 15.65 -42.79
N LEU A 22 -29.30 16.09 -42.19
CA LEU A 22 -29.31 16.96 -41.01
C LEU A 22 -29.46 16.14 -39.71
N THR A 23 -29.77 14.85 -39.84
CA THR A 23 -29.96 13.91 -38.73
C THR A 23 -29.02 12.73 -38.87
N ALA A 24 -28.51 12.25 -37.74
CA ALA A 24 -27.67 11.07 -37.68
C ALA A 24 -27.68 10.50 -36.25
N LEU A 25 -27.04 9.36 -36.05
CA LEU A 25 -26.73 8.81 -34.74
C LEU A 25 -25.26 9.06 -34.42
N CYS A 26 -24.96 9.48 -33.19
CA CYS A 26 -23.60 9.60 -32.73
C CYS A 26 -22.93 8.23 -32.76
N ARG A 27 -21.82 8.12 -33.48
CA ARG A 27 -21.08 6.86 -33.61
C ARG A 27 -20.51 6.33 -32.29
N VAL A 28 -20.45 7.17 -31.25
CA VAL A 28 -19.80 6.85 -29.98
C VAL A 28 -20.81 6.37 -28.93
N CYS A 29 -21.90 7.10 -28.72
CA CYS A 29 -22.92 6.73 -27.74
C CYS A 29 -24.24 6.22 -28.36
N GLY A 30 -24.38 6.25 -29.69
CA GLY A 30 -25.61 5.84 -30.38
C GLY A 30 -26.75 6.85 -30.31
N GLU A 31 -26.60 7.95 -29.56
CA GLU A 31 -27.67 8.95 -29.38
C GLU A 31 -27.88 9.83 -30.62
N PRO A 32 -29.10 10.34 -30.85
CA PRO A 32 -29.39 11.24 -31.96
C PRO A 32 -28.52 12.50 -31.95
N ALA A 33 -27.89 12.76 -33.09
CA ALA A 33 -27.13 13.96 -33.38
C ALA A 33 -27.79 14.70 -34.56
N LYS A 34 -27.78 16.03 -34.50
CA LYS A 34 -28.37 16.88 -35.54
C LYS A 34 -27.53 18.12 -35.80
N ARG A 35 -27.73 18.72 -36.97
CA ARG A 35 -27.17 20.02 -37.34
C ARG A 35 -28.23 20.86 -38.03
N GLU A 36 -28.06 22.18 -37.99
CA GLU A 36 -29.03 23.10 -38.58
C GLU A 36 -28.70 23.41 -40.04
N GLU A 37 -27.42 23.31 -40.42
CA GLU A 37 -26.93 23.64 -41.77
C GLU A 37 -25.87 22.64 -42.25
N ASP A 38 -25.77 22.42 -43.56
CA ASP A 38 -24.91 21.41 -44.21
C ASP A 38 -23.40 21.61 -43.94
N PHE A 39 -22.97 22.82 -43.54
CA PHE A 39 -21.56 23.11 -43.22
C PHE A 39 -21.26 23.02 -41.71
N GLN A 40 -22.27 22.76 -40.89
CA GLN A 40 -22.09 22.57 -39.46
C GLN A 40 -21.75 21.11 -39.16
N LEU A 41 -20.93 20.91 -38.12
CA LEU A 41 -20.71 19.62 -37.50
C LEU A 41 -21.99 19.17 -36.77
N PHE A 42 -22.26 17.88 -36.72
CA PHE A 42 -23.38 17.34 -35.94
C PHE A 42 -23.22 17.70 -34.46
N GLN A 43 -24.33 17.84 -33.73
CA GLN A 43 -24.33 18.11 -32.30
C GLN A 43 -25.38 17.24 -31.62
N HIS A 44 -25.08 16.80 -30.41
CA HIS A 44 -26.10 16.21 -29.56
C HIS A 44 -27.17 17.24 -29.21
N ILE A 45 -28.40 16.78 -29.03
CA ILE A 45 -29.53 17.62 -28.63
C ILE A 45 -29.27 18.25 -27.25
N ASP A 46 -28.60 17.53 -26.35
CA ASP A 46 -28.22 17.97 -24.99
C ASP A 46 -26.83 18.64 -24.91
N LYS A 47 -26.08 18.65 -26.02
CA LYS A 47 -24.70 19.14 -26.12
C LYS A 47 -23.69 18.44 -25.20
N GLN A 48 -24.00 17.25 -24.68
CA GLN A 48 -23.11 16.52 -23.78
C GLN A 48 -22.79 15.12 -24.32
N CYS A 49 -21.57 14.97 -24.85
CA CYS A 49 -21.00 13.65 -25.12
C CYS A 49 -19.56 13.65 -24.61
N GLU A 50 -19.35 12.98 -23.48
CA GLU A 50 -18.06 12.89 -22.79
C GLU A 50 -16.99 12.24 -23.69
N HIS A 51 -17.40 11.36 -24.60
CA HIS A 51 -16.50 10.62 -25.48
C HIS A 51 -16.29 11.27 -26.86
N LEU A 52 -16.87 12.45 -27.11
CA LEU A 52 -16.76 13.15 -28.38
C LEU A 52 -15.33 13.59 -28.67
N VAL A 53 -14.66 14.18 -27.68
CA VAL A 53 -13.28 14.68 -27.82
C VAL A 53 -12.35 13.50 -28.11
N LEU A 54 -12.49 12.41 -27.36
CA LEU A 54 -11.66 11.22 -27.50
C LEU A 54 -11.83 10.57 -28.88
N SER A 55 -13.07 10.43 -29.37
CA SER A 55 -13.34 9.94 -30.73
C SER A 55 -12.73 10.82 -31.83
N GLU A 56 -12.81 12.15 -31.69
CA GLU A 56 -12.21 13.08 -32.66
C GLU A 56 -10.67 13.00 -32.66
N VAL A 57 -10.05 12.83 -31.48
CA VAL A 57 -8.60 12.63 -31.37
C VAL A 57 -8.19 11.29 -32.01
N CYS A 58 -8.88 10.20 -31.67
CA CYS A 58 -8.56 8.88 -32.24
C CYS A 58 -8.71 8.86 -33.76
N GLU A 59 -9.73 9.52 -34.32
CA GLU A 59 -9.91 9.61 -35.77
C GLU A 59 -8.76 10.34 -36.46
N ARG A 60 -8.38 11.50 -35.95
CA ARG A 60 -7.30 12.30 -36.53
C ARG A 60 -5.97 11.57 -36.45
N LEU A 61 -5.71 10.91 -35.33
CA LEU A 61 -4.53 10.06 -35.19
C LEU A 61 -4.57 8.86 -36.14
N THR A 62 -5.73 8.21 -36.31
CA THR A 62 -5.90 7.12 -37.28
C THR A 62 -5.57 7.59 -38.69
N SER A 63 -6.12 8.73 -39.13
CA SER A 63 -5.82 9.33 -40.44
C SER A 63 -4.33 9.66 -40.59
N LEU A 64 -3.72 10.26 -39.58
CA LEU A 64 -2.28 10.60 -39.62
C LEU A 64 -1.40 9.35 -39.66
N LEU A 65 -1.76 8.31 -38.92
CA LEU A 65 -1.04 7.03 -38.89
C LEU A 65 -1.23 6.22 -40.18
N SER A 66 -2.37 6.37 -40.85
CA SER A 66 -2.58 5.80 -42.19
C SER A 66 -1.73 6.50 -43.25
N ASP A 67 -1.45 7.80 -43.08
CA ASP A 67 -0.60 8.58 -43.97
C ASP A 67 0.91 8.38 -43.68
N ASP A 68 1.27 8.00 -42.45
CA ASP A 68 2.65 7.87 -41.98
C ASP A 68 3.05 6.40 -41.80
N LEU A 69 3.89 5.89 -42.70
CA LEU A 69 4.21 4.47 -42.79
C LEU A 69 5.13 3.94 -41.69
N ARG A 70 5.63 4.79 -40.77
CA ARG A 70 6.58 4.37 -39.71
C ARG A 70 6.26 5.00 -38.35
N LEU A 71 6.05 4.15 -37.35
CA LEU A 71 5.78 4.54 -35.97
C LEU A 71 6.82 3.94 -35.01
N SER A 72 7.35 4.72 -34.08
CA SER A 72 8.27 4.22 -33.06
C SER A 72 7.51 3.68 -31.84
N ILE A 73 7.34 2.36 -31.75
CA ILE A 73 6.54 1.70 -30.71
C ILE A 73 7.44 1.25 -29.55
N PRO A 74 7.02 1.39 -28.28
CA PRO A 74 7.78 0.87 -27.14
C PRO A 74 7.95 -0.65 -27.22
N ILE A 75 9.11 -1.16 -26.78
CA ILE A 75 9.38 -2.61 -26.76
C ILE A 75 9.58 -3.19 -25.35
N ASP A 76 9.54 -2.34 -24.33
CA ASP A 76 9.66 -2.72 -22.93
C ASP A 76 8.56 -2.06 -22.08
N TYR A 77 8.28 -2.63 -20.90
CA TYR A 77 7.28 -2.11 -19.98
C TYR A 77 7.62 -0.70 -19.46
N SER A 78 8.92 -0.40 -19.32
CA SER A 78 9.41 0.93 -18.94
C SER A 78 9.28 1.96 -20.07
N CYS A 79 8.91 1.55 -21.29
CA CYS A 79 8.83 2.37 -22.48
C CYS A 79 10.11 3.20 -22.72
N THR A 80 11.25 2.66 -22.30
CA THR A 80 12.58 3.27 -22.42
C THR A 80 13.21 2.95 -23.77
N ASN A 81 12.87 1.80 -24.33
CA ASN A 81 13.34 1.37 -25.64
C ASN A 81 12.18 1.36 -26.63
N SER A 82 12.46 1.72 -27.88
CA SER A 82 11.49 1.68 -28.97
C SER A 82 12.11 1.21 -30.27
N ILE A 83 11.26 0.68 -31.15
CA ILE A 83 11.65 0.32 -32.51
C ILE A 83 10.73 1.03 -33.51
N PRO A 84 11.26 1.47 -34.66
CA PRO A 84 10.43 1.90 -35.76
C PRO A 84 9.75 0.65 -36.37
N VAL A 85 8.43 0.70 -36.49
CA VAL A 85 7.60 -0.35 -37.08
C VAL A 85 6.87 0.21 -38.29
N GLU A 86 6.81 -0.56 -39.36
CA GLU A 86 6.05 -0.22 -40.56
C GLU A 86 4.61 -0.73 -40.46
N LEU A 87 3.66 0.17 -40.74
CA LEU A 87 2.23 -0.09 -40.68
C LEU A 87 1.73 -0.58 -42.05
N SER A 88 0.97 -1.68 -42.05
CA SER A 88 0.26 -2.16 -43.25
C SER A 88 -1.16 -1.60 -43.31
N HIS A 89 -1.85 -1.55 -42.16
CA HIS A 89 -3.21 -1.02 -42.03
C HIS A 89 -3.38 -0.31 -40.70
N CYS A 90 -4.24 0.71 -40.69
CA CYS A 90 -4.63 1.46 -39.49
C CYS A 90 -6.14 1.71 -39.54
N ASN A 91 -6.87 1.21 -38.54
CA ASN A 91 -8.33 1.30 -38.48
C ASN A 91 -8.78 1.84 -37.12
N LEU A 92 -9.84 2.65 -37.12
CA LEU A 92 -10.51 3.04 -35.89
C LEU A 92 -11.61 2.04 -35.54
N LEU A 93 -11.49 1.40 -34.39
CA LEU A 93 -12.51 0.56 -33.78
C LEU A 93 -13.34 1.39 -32.80
N VAL A 94 -14.58 1.66 -33.17
CA VAL A 94 -15.57 2.30 -32.30
C VAL A 94 -16.67 1.28 -32.00
N ASP A 95 -16.79 0.89 -30.73
CA ASP A 95 -17.85 0.02 -30.23
C ASP A 95 -18.60 0.78 -29.13
N THR A 96 -19.89 0.47 -28.97
CA THR A 96 -20.70 0.92 -27.84
C THR A 96 -20.21 0.38 -26.48
N ALA A 97 -19.50 -0.75 -26.48
CA ALA A 97 -19.05 -1.43 -25.25
C ALA A 97 -17.64 -1.04 -24.80
N THR A 98 -16.80 -0.50 -25.69
CA THR A 98 -15.40 -0.15 -25.41
C THR A 98 -15.07 1.22 -25.96
N ARG A 99 -14.15 1.93 -25.31
CA ARG A 99 -13.65 3.22 -25.80
C ARG A 99 -13.13 3.09 -27.23
N PRO A 100 -13.12 4.17 -28.03
CA PRO A 100 -12.47 4.20 -29.33
C PRO A 100 -11.01 3.71 -29.26
N LEU A 101 -10.69 2.69 -30.07
CA LEU A 101 -9.37 2.09 -30.18
C LEU A 101 -8.83 2.26 -31.59
N ILE A 102 -7.52 2.52 -31.73
CA ILE A 102 -6.84 2.51 -33.03
C ILE A 102 -6.16 1.16 -33.19
N GLU A 103 -6.63 0.36 -34.14
CA GLU A 103 -5.99 -0.88 -34.53
C GLU A 103 -4.86 -0.59 -35.52
N LEU A 104 -3.64 -0.97 -35.13
CA LEU A 104 -2.44 -0.91 -35.94
C LEU A 104 -2.06 -2.31 -36.38
N THR A 105 -2.11 -2.57 -37.67
CA THR A 105 -1.63 -3.82 -38.25
C THR A 105 -0.26 -3.61 -38.87
N PHE A 106 0.73 -4.42 -38.49
CA PHE A 106 2.07 -4.37 -39.07
C PHE A 106 2.18 -5.21 -40.33
N LEU A 107 3.33 -5.14 -41.02
CA LEU A 107 3.59 -5.90 -42.24
C LEU A 107 3.57 -7.42 -42.07
N ASP A 108 3.77 -7.92 -40.86
CA ASP A 108 3.72 -9.34 -40.52
C ASP A 108 2.32 -9.79 -40.04
N ASN A 109 1.29 -8.97 -40.30
CA ASN A 109 -0.11 -9.16 -39.90
C ASN A 109 -0.34 -9.24 -38.38
N GLN A 110 0.60 -8.74 -37.57
CA GLN A 110 0.36 -8.56 -36.13
C GLN A 110 -0.44 -7.27 -35.88
N ALA A 111 -1.42 -7.34 -34.98
CA ALA A 111 -2.23 -6.21 -34.59
C ALA A 111 -1.88 -5.71 -33.17
N ILE A 112 -1.71 -4.41 -33.03
CA ILE A 112 -1.63 -3.72 -31.73
C ILE A 112 -2.73 -2.69 -31.66
N TYR A 113 -3.34 -2.56 -30.48
CA TYR A 113 -4.43 -1.60 -30.25
C TYR A 113 -3.92 -0.42 -29.43
N LEU A 114 -4.22 0.80 -29.87
CA LEU A 114 -3.97 2.02 -29.11
C LEU A 114 -5.26 2.53 -28.48
N THR A 115 -5.21 2.87 -27.20
CA THR A 115 -6.24 3.68 -26.52
C THR A 115 -5.65 5.01 -26.09
N ILE A 116 -6.49 6.03 -25.94
CA ILE A 116 -6.06 7.38 -25.56
C ILE A 116 -6.52 7.70 -24.14
N ALA A 117 -5.65 8.34 -23.36
CA ALA A 117 -5.99 8.96 -22.09
C ALA A 117 -5.91 10.50 -22.23
N LEU A 118 -6.96 11.19 -21.79
CA LEU A 118 -7.05 12.66 -21.67
C LEU A 118 -7.31 13.03 -20.21
N GLU A 119 -7.06 14.29 -19.85
CA GLU A 119 -7.19 14.83 -18.48
C GLU A 119 -8.61 14.62 -17.90
N ASP A 120 -9.64 14.78 -18.73
CA ASP A 120 -11.05 14.61 -18.34
C ASP A 120 -11.59 13.18 -18.61
N SER A 121 -10.77 12.25 -19.10
CA SER A 121 -11.22 10.92 -19.54
C SER A 121 -10.24 9.80 -19.17
N GLU A 122 -9.80 9.77 -17.91
CA GLU A 122 -8.88 8.76 -17.40
C GLU A 122 -9.43 7.33 -17.53
N VAL A 123 -8.49 6.37 -17.62
CA VAL A 123 -8.84 4.99 -17.85
C VAL A 123 -9.26 4.28 -16.56
N ASP A 124 -10.58 4.18 -16.29
CA ASP A 124 -11.07 3.37 -15.15
C ASP A 124 -10.63 1.89 -15.20
N GLN A 125 -10.52 1.27 -14.02
CA GLN A 125 -10.02 -0.11 -13.89
C GLN A 125 -10.91 -1.15 -14.58
N LYS A 126 -12.23 -0.92 -14.69
CA LYS A 126 -13.17 -1.85 -15.30
C LYS A 126 -12.95 -1.93 -16.81
N GLN A 127 -12.74 -0.78 -17.43
CA GLN A 127 -12.44 -0.65 -18.85
C GLN A 127 -11.02 -1.17 -19.17
N ILE A 128 -10.03 -0.97 -18.29
CA ILE A 128 -8.72 -1.64 -18.42
C ILE A 128 -8.89 -3.16 -18.46
N HIS A 129 -9.69 -3.72 -17.55
CA HIS A 129 -9.93 -5.16 -17.50
C HIS A 129 -10.62 -5.69 -18.76
N GLN A 130 -11.59 -4.95 -19.30
CA GLN A 130 -12.26 -5.28 -20.57
C GLN A 130 -11.32 -5.24 -21.77
N LEU A 131 -10.41 -4.25 -21.83
CA LEU A 131 -9.41 -4.17 -22.89
C LEU A 131 -8.45 -5.37 -22.84
N ARG A 132 -7.95 -5.72 -21.64
CA ARG A 132 -7.05 -6.86 -21.42
C ARG A 132 -7.66 -8.22 -21.75
N THR A 133 -8.97 -8.36 -21.57
CA THR A 133 -9.67 -9.62 -21.84
C THR A 133 -10.01 -9.79 -23.32
N ARG A 134 -10.19 -8.69 -24.05
CA ARG A 134 -10.63 -8.70 -25.45
C ARG A 134 -9.50 -8.58 -26.46
N PHE A 135 -8.37 -7.99 -26.08
CA PHE A 135 -7.25 -7.69 -26.98
C PHE A 135 -5.91 -8.15 -26.40
N GLU A 136 -5.07 -8.75 -27.24
CA GLU A 136 -3.80 -9.33 -26.80
C GLU A 136 -2.78 -8.25 -26.39
N SER A 137 -2.63 -7.22 -27.21
CA SER A 137 -1.65 -6.15 -27.03
C SER A 137 -2.31 -4.78 -27.14
N VAL A 138 -2.37 -4.05 -26.02
CA VAL A 138 -3.02 -2.75 -25.90
C VAL A 138 -2.06 -1.75 -25.28
N ILE A 139 -1.81 -0.65 -25.97
CA ILE A 139 -0.99 0.48 -25.53
C ILE A 139 -1.92 1.65 -25.21
N GLU A 140 -1.77 2.22 -24.04
CA GLU A 140 -2.34 3.53 -23.70
C GLU A 140 -1.39 4.63 -24.14
N VAL A 141 -1.93 5.64 -24.82
CA VAL A 141 -1.22 6.85 -25.21
C VAL A 141 -1.72 7.99 -24.33
N ASN A 142 -0.86 8.48 -23.43
CA ASN A 142 -1.18 9.57 -22.52
C ASN A 142 -1.03 10.93 -23.22
N LEU A 143 -2.17 11.60 -23.40
CA LEU A 143 -2.29 12.94 -23.97
C LEU A 143 -2.78 13.98 -22.95
N SER A 144 -2.92 13.62 -21.67
CA SER A 144 -3.46 14.50 -20.62
C SER A 144 -2.65 15.79 -20.43
N ASN A 145 -1.35 15.76 -20.73
CA ASN A 145 -0.48 16.93 -20.63
C ASN A 145 -0.45 17.82 -21.89
N LEU A 146 -1.35 17.60 -22.86
CA LEU A 146 -1.38 18.34 -24.11
C LEU A 146 -2.49 19.39 -24.11
N ALA A 147 -2.11 20.65 -24.32
CA ALA A 147 -3.05 21.73 -24.55
C ALA A 147 -3.63 21.62 -25.97
N VAL A 148 -4.92 21.32 -26.08
CA VAL A 148 -5.62 21.23 -27.37
C VAL A 148 -5.73 22.64 -28.00
N PRO A 149 -5.06 22.92 -29.14
CA PRO A 149 -5.18 24.22 -29.80
C PRO A 149 -6.56 24.40 -30.44
N SER A 150 -7.04 25.65 -30.47
CA SER A 150 -8.34 26.02 -31.06
C SER A 150 -8.36 25.95 -32.59
N THR A 151 -7.19 25.96 -33.25
CA THR A 151 -7.02 25.82 -34.70
C THR A 151 -5.86 24.87 -35.01
N ASP A 152 -5.91 24.25 -36.19
CA ASP A 152 -4.84 23.37 -36.72
C ASP A 152 -4.48 22.15 -35.84
N PHE A 153 -5.49 21.60 -35.16
CA PHE A 153 -5.31 20.47 -34.25
C PHE A 153 -4.71 19.22 -34.91
N THR A 154 -4.94 18.99 -36.21
CA THR A 154 -4.35 17.84 -36.91
C THR A 154 -2.83 17.97 -37.04
N THR A 155 -2.32 19.14 -37.44
CA THR A 155 -0.87 19.40 -37.50
C THR A 155 -0.26 19.33 -36.11
N TYR A 156 -0.94 19.85 -35.09
CA TYR A 156 -0.52 19.73 -33.70
C TYR A 156 -0.32 18.28 -33.26
N LEU A 157 -1.29 17.39 -33.55
CA LEU A 157 -1.17 15.96 -33.23
C LEU A 157 0.02 15.32 -33.95
N LYS A 158 0.24 15.64 -35.22
CA LYS A 158 1.38 15.12 -35.99
C LYS A 158 2.72 15.50 -35.35
N GLU A 159 2.90 16.76 -34.98
CA GLU A 159 4.18 17.27 -34.47
C GLU A 159 4.43 16.95 -32.99
N ASN A 160 3.37 16.90 -32.17
CA ASN A 160 3.51 16.80 -30.70
C ASN A 160 3.21 15.41 -30.15
N VAL A 161 2.42 14.61 -30.86
CA VAL A 161 2.05 13.24 -30.48
C VAL A 161 2.87 12.22 -31.27
N LEU A 162 2.78 12.23 -32.59
CA LEU A 162 3.39 11.24 -33.48
C LEU A 162 4.86 11.52 -33.82
N ASN A 163 5.59 12.20 -32.92
CA ASN A 163 7.00 12.50 -33.12
C ASN A 163 7.91 11.33 -32.71
N SER A 164 9.23 11.54 -32.83
CA SER A 164 10.24 10.55 -32.46
C SER A 164 10.20 10.11 -30.99
N GLN A 165 9.48 10.83 -30.12
CA GLN A 165 9.29 10.50 -28.71
C GLN A 165 7.91 9.89 -28.42
N PHE A 166 7.13 9.48 -29.43
CA PHE A 166 5.83 8.84 -29.26
C PHE A 166 5.84 7.73 -28.19
N HIS A 167 6.85 6.86 -28.20
CA HIS A 167 7.03 5.79 -27.21
C HIS A 167 7.04 6.26 -25.75
N LYS A 168 7.52 7.47 -25.46
CA LYS A 168 7.54 8.03 -24.09
C LYS A 168 6.17 8.42 -23.57
N ARG A 169 5.19 8.57 -24.47
CA ARG A 169 3.78 8.82 -24.14
C ARG A 169 2.99 7.52 -24.00
N CYS A 170 3.61 6.39 -24.32
CA CYS A 170 2.96 5.09 -24.33
C CYS A 170 3.09 4.42 -22.96
N SER A 171 2.12 3.60 -22.60
CA SER A 171 2.15 2.71 -21.45
C SER A 171 1.41 1.43 -21.79
N TRP A 172 1.99 0.28 -21.49
CA TRP A 172 1.38 -1.01 -21.81
C TRP A 172 0.22 -1.31 -20.86
N LEU A 173 -1.00 -1.39 -21.41
CA LEU A 173 -2.17 -1.87 -20.66
C LEU A 173 -2.28 -3.39 -20.72
N SER A 174 -2.06 -3.97 -21.90
CA SER A 174 -1.98 -5.42 -22.11
C SER A 174 -0.79 -5.69 -23.01
N PHE A 175 0.00 -6.70 -22.67
CA PHE A 175 1.14 -7.11 -23.47
C PHE A 175 1.16 -8.63 -23.50
N ASN A 176 1.03 -9.23 -24.69
CA ASN A 176 1.14 -10.66 -24.88
C ASN A 176 2.58 -11.04 -25.27
N PRO A 177 3.39 -11.59 -24.35
CA PRO A 177 4.79 -11.92 -24.59
C PRO A 177 4.99 -13.13 -25.53
N LEU A 178 3.92 -13.86 -25.87
CA LEU A 178 3.99 -15.01 -26.78
C LEU A 178 3.93 -14.61 -28.27
N HIS A 179 3.69 -13.33 -28.56
CA HIS A 179 3.71 -12.75 -29.91
C HIS A 179 4.75 -11.61 -30.00
N PRO A 180 6.06 -11.92 -29.99
CA PRO A 180 7.10 -10.92 -30.07
C PRO A 180 7.16 -10.30 -31.48
N LEU A 181 7.11 -8.97 -31.54
CA LEU A 181 7.19 -8.17 -32.78
C LEU A 181 8.46 -8.42 -33.61
N THR A 182 9.52 -8.99 -33.04
CA THR A 182 10.71 -9.50 -33.76
C THR A 182 11.62 -10.35 -32.86
N ARG A 183 12.43 -11.22 -33.48
CA ARG A 183 13.42 -12.13 -32.84
C ARG A 183 14.46 -11.44 -31.93
N ASN A 184 14.67 -10.13 -32.07
CA ASN A 184 15.55 -9.32 -31.21
C ASN A 184 14.91 -8.95 -29.87
N ILE A 185 13.58 -8.94 -29.79
CA ILE A 185 12.86 -8.67 -28.54
C ILE A 185 13.01 -9.87 -27.59
N ALA A 186 12.94 -11.11 -28.10
CA ALA A 186 13.15 -12.33 -27.32
C ALA A 186 14.54 -12.43 -26.65
N SER A 187 15.60 -11.93 -27.30
CA SER A 187 16.94 -11.93 -26.70
C SER A 187 17.13 -10.80 -25.66
N LEU A 188 16.48 -9.65 -25.88
CA LEU A 188 16.45 -8.55 -24.92
C LEU A 188 15.55 -8.89 -23.70
N GLU A 189 14.47 -9.65 -23.90
CA GLU A 189 13.60 -10.20 -22.86
C GLU A 189 14.34 -11.16 -21.94
N TYR A 190 15.10 -12.11 -22.48
CA TYR A 190 15.94 -13.02 -21.69
C TYR A 190 16.93 -12.23 -20.82
N SER A 191 17.59 -11.24 -21.43
CA SER A 191 18.58 -10.40 -20.73
C SER A 191 17.96 -9.53 -19.63
N SER A 192 16.76 -9.01 -19.87
CA SER A 192 16.02 -8.17 -18.91
C SER A 192 15.51 -8.99 -17.72
N ILE A 193 14.89 -10.15 -17.98
CA ILE A 193 14.40 -11.08 -16.95
C ILE A 193 15.58 -11.61 -16.12
N GLU A 194 16.70 -11.94 -16.75
CA GLU A 194 17.93 -12.35 -16.06
C GLU A 194 18.46 -11.24 -15.14
N SER A 195 18.42 -9.97 -15.59
CA SER A 195 18.85 -8.83 -14.77
C SER A 195 17.95 -8.59 -13.55
N GLU A 196 16.64 -8.77 -13.68
CA GLU A 196 15.69 -8.64 -12.57
C GLU A 196 15.81 -9.81 -11.60
N GLN A 197 16.03 -11.04 -12.10
CA GLN A 197 16.33 -12.19 -11.25
C GLN A 197 17.61 -11.98 -10.43
N GLN A 198 18.67 -11.46 -11.05
CA GLN A 198 19.92 -11.15 -10.31
C GLN A 198 19.70 -10.05 -9.26
N ARG A 199 18.94 -9.00 -9.59
CA ARG A 199 18.60 -7.95 -8.60
C ARG A 199 17.79 -8.50 -7.43
N ALA A 200 16.81 -9.35 -7.69
CA ALA A 200 16.01 -10.00 -6.66
C ALA A 200 16.86 -10.93 -5.78
N LEU A 201 17.80 -11.69 -6.36
CA LEU A 201 18.74 -12.54 -5.62
C LEU A 201 19.64 -11.72 -4.69
N ILE A 202 20.21 -10.61 -5.18
CA ILE A 202 21.04 -9.72 -4.36
C ILE A 202 20.24 -9.12 -3.19
N GLN A 203 19.00 -8.67 -3.45
CA GLN A 203 18.13 -8.15 -2.39
C GLN A 203 17.79 -9.24 -1.35
N PHE A 204 17.55 -10.47 -1.81
CA PHE A 204 17.28 -11.60 -0.93
C PHE A 204 18.49 -11.93 -0.04
N GLU A 205 19.70 -11.93 -0.59
CA GLU A 205 20.94 -12.11 0.19
C GLU A 205 21.10 -11.03 1.25
N GLN A 206 20.88 -9.76 0.91
CA GLN A 206 20.94 -8.64 1.87
C GLN A 206 19.91 -8.77 2.99
N ILE A 207 18.69 -9.21 2.68
CA ILE A 207 17.65 -9.48 3.69
C ILE A 207 18.10 -10.62 4.60
N ASN A 208 18.66 -11.69 4.03
CA ASN A 208 19.11 -12.84 4.78
C ASN A 208 20.28 -12.49 5.74
N GLU A 209 21.22 -11.63 5.31
CA GLU A 209 22.26 -11.10 6.19
C GLU A 209 21.68 -10.29 7.36
N LYS A 210 20.67 -9.44 7.09
CA LYS A 210 19.97 -8.68 8.14
C LYS A 210 19.26 -9.59 9.13
N ILE A 211 18.62 -10.65 8.65
CA ILE A 211 17.98 -11.67 9.51
C ILE A 211 19.02 -12.36 10.40
N ASN A 212 20.18 -12.74 9.85
CA ASN A 212 21.25 -13.37 10.62
C ASN A 212 21.81 -12.44 11.71
N LEU A 213 21.99 -11.15 11.39
CA LEU A 213 22.39 -10.13 12.38
C LEU A 213 21.34 -9.94 13.48
N ALA A 214 20.05 -9.91 13.11
CA ALA A 214 18.95 -9.79 14.06
C ALA A 214 18.87 -11.02 14.99
N ASN A 215 19.00 -12.23 14.45
CA ASN A 215 19.03 -13.46 15.23
C ASN A 215 20.23 -13.48 16.19
N GLY A 216 21.42 -13.11 15.74
CA GLY A 216 22.59 -13.01 16.62
C GLY A 216 22.44 -11.96 17.73
N THR A 217 21.63 -10.92 17.51
CA THR A 217 21.30 -9.93 18.54
C THR A 217 20.29 -10.48 19.54
N LEU A 218 19.28 -11.20 19.07
CA LEU A 218 18.30 -11.91 19.90
C LEU A 218 18.96 -12.93 20.83
N ASP A 219 19.93 -13.70 20.33
CA ASP A 219 20.67 -14.67 21.14
C ASP A 219 21.45 -13.98 22.28
N ARG A 220 22.05 -12.82 22.02
CA ARG A 220 22.73 -12.03 23.07
C ARG A 220 21.74 -11.52 24.11
N ILE A 221 20.62 -10.95 23.69
CA ILE A 221 19.57 -10.46 24.60
C ILE A 221 19.06 -11.61 25.49
N LYS A 222 18.90 -12.81 24.91
CA LYS A 222 18.50 -14.00 25.66
C LYS A 222 19.52 -14.36 26.74
N ALA A 223 20.81 -14.43 26.39
CA ALA A 223 21.88 -14.71 27.34
C ALA A 223 21.98 -13.64 28.46
N ASP A 224 21.81 -12.37 28.11
CA ASP A 224 21.80 -11.26 29.08
C ASP A 224 20.58 -11.35 30.02
N THR A 225 19.42 -11.72 29.48
CA THR A 225 18.18 -11.92 30.27
C THR A 225 18.35 -13.07 31.26
N GLU A 226 18.92 -14.20 30.83
CA GLU A 226 19.23 -15.34 31.70
C GLU A 226 20.21 -14.93 32.82
N THR A 227 21.24 -14.15 32.47
CA THR A 227 22.22 -13.62 33.44
C THR A 227 21.57 -12.67 34.44
N ALA A 228 20.72 -11.76 33.97
CA ALA A 228 19.97 -10.83 34.82
C ALA A 228 19.01 -11.57 35.77
N GLN A 229 18.33 -12.61 35.29
CA GLN A 229 17.43 -13.43 36.10
C GLN A 229 18.19 -14.20 37.19
N HIS A 230 19.37 -14.73 36.86
CA HIS A 230 20.24 -15.38 37.83
C HIS A 230 20.71 -14.40 38.92
N ASN A 231 21.14 -13.20 38.51
CA ASN A 231 21.55 -12.14 39.44
C ASN A 231 20.39 -11.69 40.35
N LEU A 232 19.18 -11.52 39.79
CA LEU A 232 18.00 -11.17 40.57
C LEU A 232 17.68 -12.22 41.63
N THR A 233 17.72 -13.49 41.26
CA THR A 233 17.51 -14.63 42.18
C THR A 233 18.55 -14.63 43.30
N ARG A 234 19.81 -14.37 42.96
CA ARG A 234 20.90 -14.23 43.93
C ARG A 234 20.63 -13.07 44.91
N TYR A 235 20.27 -11.88 44.42
CA TYR A 235 19.97 -10.74 45.29
C TYR A 235 18.78 -11.00 46.22
N GLN A 236 17.73 -11.70 45.74
CA GLN A 236 16.60 -12.09 46.58
C GLN A 236 17.02 -13.05 47.70
N ASN A 237 17.92 -13.99 47.42
CA ASN A 237 18.47 -14.89 48.42
C ASN A 237 19.39 -14.17 49.42
N GLU A 238 20.23 -13.25 48.96
CA GLU A 238 21.08 -12.41 49.83
C GLU A 238 20.21 -11.51 50.74
N LYS A 239 19.12 -10.93 50.22
CA LYS A 239 18.16 -10.16 51.02
C LYS A 239 17.52 -10.99 52.14
N ARG A 240 17.23 -12.29 51.90
CA ARG A 240 16.76 -13.22 52.93
C ARG A 240 17.83 -13.57 53.97
N GLN A 241 19.11 -13.60 53.58
CA GLN A 241 20.22 -13.81 54.53
C GLN A 241 20.47 -12.59 55.43
N TYR A 242 20.19 -11.38 54.94
CA TYR A 242 20.31 -10.12 55.68
C TYR A 242 18.95 -9.64 56.24
N ASP A 243 18.18 -10.52 56.85
CA ASP A 243 17.05 -10.12 57.68
C ASP A 243 17.58 -9.34 58.90
N LEU A 244 17.80 -8.04 58.68
CA LEU A 244 18.27 -7.06 59.66
C LEU A 244 17.41 -7.08 60.93
N HIS A 245 16.13 -7.45 60.82
CA HIS A 245 15.25 -7.67 61.96
C HIS A 245 15.77 -8.75 62.92
N ARG A 246 16.25 -9.89 62.39
CA ARG A 246 16.79 -10.98 63.21
C ARG A 246 18.10 -10.59 63.89
N ASN A 247 18.99 -9.94 63.15
CA ASN A 247 20.26 -9.45 63.70
C ASN A 247 20.06 -8.33 64.73
N ILE A 248 19.08 -7.44 64.55
CA ILE A 248 18.75 -6.40 65.53
C ILE A 248 18.16 -7.01 66.81
N GLU A 249 17.32 -8.04 66.69
CA GLU A 249 16.74 -8.71 67.86
C GLU A 249 17.82 -9.43 68.68
N ASP A 250 18.73 -10.15 68.01
CA ASP A 250 19.86 -10.83 68.66
C ASP A 250 20.80 -9.81 69.34
N LEU A 251 21.07 -8.66 68.69
CA LEU A 251 21.89 -7.58 69.25
C LEU A 251 21.23 -6.91 70.47
N LYS A 252 19.91 -6.66 70.44
CA LYS A 252 19.18 -6.16 71.61
C LYS A 252 19.24 -7.13 72.79
N GLN A 253 19.19 -8.44 72.51
CA GLN A 253 19.28 -9.46 73.53
C GLN A 253 20.68 -9.52 74.15
N THR A 254 21.72 -9.34 73.33
CA THR A 254 23.12 -9.25 73.82
C THR A 254 23.36 -7.97 74.63
N GLU A 255 22.81 -6.84 74.21
CA GLU A 255 22.88 -5.57 74.94
C GLU A 255 22.26 -5.68 76.34
N SER A 256 21.07 -6.28 76.46
CA SER A 256 20.40 -6.52 77.74
C SER A 256 21.22 -7.40 78.69
N SER A 257 21.86 -8.44 78.15
CA SER A 257 22.76 -9.32 78.92
C SER A 257 23.97 -8.56 79.46
N LEU A 258 24.62 -7.76 78.59
CA LEU A 258 25.80 -6.97 78.96
C LEU A 258 25.49 -5.89 80.01
N LEU A 259 24.33 -5.22 79.91
CA LEU A 259 23.89 -4.26 80.93
C LEU A 259 23.70 -4.92 82.30
N THR A 260 23.18 -6.14 82.31
CA THR A 260 23.02 -6.94 83.53
C THR A 260 24.38 -7.31 84.14
N GLU A 261 25.34 -7.65 83.29
CA GLU A 261 26.70 -8.00 83.69
C GLU A 261 27.52 -6.80 84.20
N ILE A 262 27.42 -5.65 83.53
CA ILE A 262 28.00 -4.38 84.01
C ILE A 262 27.44 -4.00 85.38
N SER A 263 26.15 -4.24 85.61
CA SER A 263 25.51 -3.99 86.91
C SER A 263 26.08 -4.88 88.01
N LYS A 264 26.39 -6.15 87.71
CA LYS A 264 27.08 -7.07 88.62
C LYS A 264 28.52 -6.63 88.88
N LEU A 265 29.27 -6.28 87.84
CA LEU A 265 30.65 -5.81 87.97
C LEU A 265 30.76 -4.50 88.77
N ARG A 266 29.79 -3.59 88.65
CA ARG A 266 29.72 -2.39 89.50
C ARG A 266 29.51 -2.72 90.97
N ARG A 267 28.66 -3.71 91.29
CA ARG A 267 28.50 -4.19 92.68
C ARG A 267 29.78 -4.80 93.22
N ASN A 268 30.44 -5.65 92.44
CA ASN A 268 31.71 -6.27 92.81
C ASN A 268 32.83 -5.22 92.97
N LYS A 269 32.80 -4.15 92.17
CA LYS A 269 33.72 -3.00 92.31
C LYS A 269 33.52 -2.24 93.63
N SER A 270 32.27 -2.04 94.08
CA SER A 270 32.01 -1.45 95.41
C SER A 270 32.54 -2.32 96.55
N GLU A 271 32.50 -3.65 96.41
CA GLU A 271 33.00 -4.59 97.42
C GLU A 271 34.54 -4.67 97.44
N LEU A 272 35.18 -4.53 96.27
CA LEU A 272 36.65 -4.52 96.12
C LEU A 272 37.32 -3.21 96.56
N TYR A 273 36.56 -2.17 96.91
CA TYR A 273 37.11 -0.92 97.44
C TYR A 273 37.63 -1.03 98.89
N ASN A 274 37.42 -2.17 99.57
CA ASN A 274 37.81 -2.44 100.96
C ASN A 274 39.09 -3.29 101.17
N GLY A 275 39.92 -3.56 100.14
CA GLY A 275 41.07 -4.46 100.30
C GLY A 275 42.36 -4.11 99.53
N THR A 276 43.42 -3.87 100.30
CA THR A 276 44.90 -3.98 100.13
C THR A 276 45.59 -4.12 98.75
N ALA A 277 46.76 -3.47 98.63
CA ALA A 277 47.32 -2.90 97.40
C ALA A 277 48.36 -3.73 96.61
N THR A 278 48.55 -5.03 96.87
CA THR A 278 49.58 -5.82 96.15
C THR A 278 49.00 -6.81 95.14
N SER A 279 47.80 -7.36 95.36
CA SER A 279 47.04 -8.07 94.30
C SER A 279 46.63 -7.13 93.17
N ARG A 280 46.37 -5.85 93.48
CA ARG A 280 46.04 -4.79 92.51
C ARG A 280 47.09 -4.56 91.43
N ILE A 281 48.37 -4.84 91.72
CA ILE A 281 49.45 -4.63 90.74
C ILE A 281 49.52 -5.83 89.78
N ASN A 282 49.49 -7.05 90.31
CA ASN A 282 49.48 -8.25 89.46
C ASN A 282 48.20 -8.34 88.64
N GLN A 283 47.04 -8.01 89.24
CA GLN A 283 45.77 -7.93 88.54
C GLN A 283 45.78 -6.84 87.46
N LYS A 284 46.38 -5.66 87.71
CA LYS A 284 46.57 -4.65 86.66
C LYS A 284 47.49 -5.11 85.52
N ILE A 285 48.52 -5.91 85.82
CA ILE A 285 49.41 -6.45 84.79
C ILE A 285 48.67 -7.50 83.96
N GLU A 286 47.84 -8.33 84.59
CA GLU A 286 47.01 -9.34 83.92
C GLU A 286 45.90 -8.68 83.10
N ASP A 287 45.21 -7.68 83.66
CA ASP A 287 44.25 -6.82 82.94
C ASP A 287 44.92 -6.12 81.73
N LEU A 288 46.16 -5.64 81.88
CA LEU A 288 46.91 -5.03 80.78
C LEU A 288 47.31 -6.06 79.72
N ARG A 289 47.64 -7.30 80.11
CA ARG A 289 47.94 -8.38 79.17
C ARG A 289 46.70 -8.82 78.41
N ASP A 290 45.56 -8.93 79.09
CA ASP A 290 44.28 -9.26 78.46
C ASP A 290 43.79 -8.11 77.56
N THR A 291 43.97 -6.87 77.99
CA THR A 291 43.68 -5.70 77.16
C THR A 291 44.60 -5.64 75.94
N TYR A 292 45.87 -5.99 76.10
CA TYR A 292 46.83 -6.05 74.99
C TYR A 292 46.49 -7.18 74.01
N ALA A 293 46.13 -8.37 74.51
CA ALA A 293 45.70 -9.50 73.68
C ALA A 293 44.40 -9.18 72.92
N THR A 294 43.43 -8.55 73.60
CA THR A 294 42.19 -8.06 72.99
C THR A 294 42.48 -6.97 71.95
N GLY A 295 43.42 -6.07 72.25
CA GLY A 295 43.91 -5.06 71.32
C GLY A 295 44.55 -5.66 70.07
N GLN A 296 45.38 -6.71 70.21
CA GLN A 296 45.96 -7.42 69.06
C GLN A 296 44.88 -8.12 68.21
N LEU A 297 43.88 -8.73 68.84
CA LEU A 297 42.75 -9.33 68.12
C LEU A 297 41.94 -8.27 67.35
N HIS A 298 41.73 -7.10 67.95
CA HIS A 298 41.07 -5.98 67.28
C HIS A 298 41.88 -5.45 66.09
N ILE A 299 43.20 -5.31 66.24
CA ILE A 299 44.10 -4.91 65.14
C ILE A 299 44.03 -5.94 64.01
N ALA A 300 44.13 -7.23 64.32
CA ALA A 300 44.02 -8.30 63.30
C ALA A 300 42.65 -8.30 62.60
N LYS A 301 41.57 -7.97 63.31
CA LYS A 301 40.23 -7.82 62.71
C LYS A 301 40.17 -6.59 61.79
N GLN A 302 40.74 -5.47 62.22
CA GLN A 302 40.82 -4.24 61.42
C GLN A 302 41.69 -4.41 60.17
N GLU A 303 42.77 -5.19 60.24
CA GLU A 303 43.60 -5.53 59.08
C GLU A 303 42.83 -6.35 58.04
N LYS A 304 42.09 -7.38 58.47
CA LYS A 304 41.21 -8.16 57.57
C LYS A 304 40.11 -7.30 56.95
N GLU A 305 39.52 -6.39 57.72
CA GLU A 305 38.51 -5.47 57.22
C GLU A 305 39.10 -4.49 56.21
N LYS A 306 40.31 -3.97 56.47
CA LYS A 306 41.06 -3.12 55.53
C LYS A 306 41.39 -3.85 54.23
N GLU A 307 41.80 -5.12 54.27
CA GLU A 307 42.03 -5.93 53.07
C GLU A 307 40.75 -6.13 52.24
N LYS A 308 39.64 -6.42 52.92
CA LYS A 308 38.33 -6.55 52.28
C LYS A 308 37.90 -5.24 51.62
N LEU A 309 38.01 -4.12 52.33
CA LEU A 309 37.71 -2.79 51.80
C LEU A 309 38.62 -2.43 50.61
N THR A 310 39.89 -2.81 50.65
CA THR A 310 40.83 -2.57 49.54
C THR A 310 40.42 -3.35 48.28
N THR A 311 39.95 -4.59 48.47
CA THR A 311 39.42 -5.44 47.39
C THR A 311 38.14 -4.86 46.81
N ASP A 312 37.23 -4.41 47.68
CA ASP A 312 35.98 -3.76 47.27
C ASP A 312 36.22 -2.45 46.52
N VAL A 313 37.17 -1.61 46.97
CA VAL A 313 37.57 -0.39 46.27
C VAL A 313 38.14 -0.71 44.89
N SER A 314 38.96 -1.75 44.76
CA SER A 314 39.52 -2.18 43.47
C SER A 314 38.44 -2.66 42.51
N ARG A 315 37.46 -3.42 43.01
CA ARG A 315 36.29 -3.87 42.24
C ARG A 315 35.43 -2.68 41.78
N LEU A 316 35.14 -1.74 42.68
CA LEU A 316 34.37 -0.53 42.37
C LEU A 316 35.07 0.35 41.33
N LYS A 317 36.41 0.50 41.42
CA LYS A 317 37.19 1.22 40.39
C LYS A 317 37.03 0.59 39.01
N LYS A 318 37.06 -0.74 38.93
CA LYS A 318 36.86 -1.47 37.66
C LYS A 318 35.43 -1.26 37.13
N GLN A 319 34.42 -1.31 37.99
CA GLN A 319 33.02 -1.04 37.62
C GLN A 319 32.83 0.40 37.12
N ILE A 320 33.44 1.39 37.77
CA ILE A 320 33.40 2.79 37.33
C ILE A 320 34.01 2.93 35.93
N GLU A 321 35.12 2.26 35.65
CA GLU A 321 35.75 2.32 34.33
C GLU A 321 34.86 1.68 33.25
N THR A 322 34.25 0.53 33.53
CA THR A 322 33.24 -0.08 32.65
C THR A 322 32.06 0.85 32.42
N SER A 323 31.49 1.45 33.48
CA SER A 323 30.38 2.38 33.34
C SER A 323 30.75 3.65 32.58
N LYS A 324 31.99 4.15 32.68
CA LYS A 324 32.45 5.26 31.83
C LYS A 324 32.47 4.86 30.36
N GLN A 325 32.96 3.67 30.06
CA GLN A 325 32.97 3.15 28.69
C GLN A 325 31.54 2.97 28.14
N ASP A 326 30.61 2.49 28.97
CA ASP A 326 29.18 2.40 28.60
C ASP A 326 28.55 3.77 28.37
N ILE A 327 28.89 4.77 29.20
CA ILE A 327 28.43 6.16 29.02
C ILE A 327 28.98 6.74 27.72
N ASP A 328 30.24 6.48 27.37
CA ASP A 328 30.83 6.98 26.14
C ASP A 328 30.25 6.26 24.90
N ASN A 329 29.97 4.96 25.00
CA ASN A 329 29.21 4.22 23.99
C ASN A 329 27.79 4.79 23.82
N ALA A 330 27.09 5.10 24.93
CA ALA A 330 25.77 5.70 24.89
C ALA A 330 25.78 7.12 24.28
N LYS A 331 26.82 7.92 24.57
CA LYS A 331 27.01 9.24 23.93
C LYS A 331 27.29 9.10 22.43
N TRP A 332 28.08 8.10 22.03
CA TRP A 332 28.30 7.80 20.62
C TRP A 332 27.00 7.38 19.93
N LEU A 333 26.23 6.48 20.56
CA LEU A 333 24.92 6.03 20.07
C LEU A 333 23.96 7.22 19.94
N LYS A 334 23.95 8.12 20.93
CA LYS A 334 23.17 9.36 20.89
C LYS A 334 23.58 10.24 19.72
N ARG A 335 24.88 10.44 19.44
CA ARG A 335 25.35 11.21 18.28
C ARG A 335 25.04 10.55 16.95
N VAL A 336 25.02 9.21 16.91
CA VAL A 336 24.60 8.45 15.74
C VAL A 336 23.10 8.65 15.52
N LEU A 337 22.29 8.56 16.57
CA LEU A 337 20.86 8.84 16.53
C LEU A 337 20.55 10.31 16.18
N GLU A 338 21.35 11.27 16.65
CA GLU A 338 21.28 12.69 16.24
C GLU A 338 21.67 12.90 14.77
N ARG A 339 22.40 11.97 14.14
CA ARG A 339 22.63 11.97 12.68
C ARG A 339 21.54 11.23 11.90
N PHE A 340 20.83 10.33 12.57
CA PHE A 340 19.58 9.72 12.12
C PHE A 340 18.36 10.57 12.51
N ASP A 341 18.52 11.89 12.54
CA ASP A 341 17.42 12.85 12.61
C ASP A 341 16.69 12.94 11.25
N CYS A 342 16.38 11.76 10.69
CA CYS A 342 15.23 11.55 9.83
C CYS A 342 13.99 11.66 10.74
N THR A 343 13.67 12.90 11.10
CA THR A 343 12.31 13.42 11.25
C THR A 343 11.28 12.43 11.80
N PHE A 344 11.05 12.48 13.12
CA PHE A 344 9.78 12.05 13.73
C PHE A 344 8.55 12.68 13.04
N GLY A 345 8.74 13.79 12.32
CA GLY A 345 7.74 14.38 11.42
C GLY A 345 7.31 13.46 10.27
N ASP A 346 8.18 12.61 9.73
CA ASP A 346 7.80 11.69 8.64
C ASP A 346 6.94 10.55 9.19
N LEU A 347 7.25 10.04 10.39
CA LEU A 347 6.40 9.04 11.05
C LEU A 347 5.03 9.60 11.43
N GLU A 348 4.96 10.85 11.92
CA GLU A 348 3.69 11.52 12.24
C GLU A 348 2.89 11.88 10.98
N GLN A 349 3.58 12.22 9.88
CA GLN A 349 2.96 12.51 8.58
C GLN A 349 2.47 11.22 7.90
N GLU A 350 3.23 10.13 7.96
CA GLU A 350 2.82 8.79 7.51
C GLU A 350 1.68 8.24 8.38
N LEU A 351 1.73 8.39 9.71
CA LEU A 351 0.59 8.04 10.59
C LEU A 351 -0.65 8.88 10.30
N THR A 352 -0.50 10.17 10.01
CA THR A 352 -1.61 11.04 9.60
C THR A 352 -2.17 10.63 8.24
N GLN A 353 -1.31 10.21 7.30
CA GLN A 353 -1.74 9.69 6.00
C GLN A 353 -2.46 8.34 6.17
N ILE A 354 -1.97 7.45 7.04
CA ILE A 354 -2.61 6.17 7.38
C ILE A 354 -3.97 6.41 8.03
N VAL A 355 -4.10 7.37 8.96
CA VAL A 355 -5.40 7.71 9.58
C VAL A 355 -6.36 8.29 8.54
N LYS A 356 -5.90 9.20 7.67
CA LYS A 356 -6.73 9.72 6.56
C LYS A 356 -7.13 8.63 5.56
N LEU A 357 -6.24 7.69 5.27
CA LEU A 357 -6.53 6.51 4.45
C LEU A 357 -7.55 5.60 5.13
N SER A 358 -7.47 5.42 6.45
CA SER A 358 -8.45 4.66 7.22
C SER A 358 -9.83 5.32 7.23
N ASP A 359 -9.90 6.64 7.48
CA ASP A 359 -11.15 7.41 7.48
C ASP A 359 -11.80 7.42 6.08
N SER A 360 -10.99 7.56 5.03
CA SER A 360 -11.48 7.46 3.65
C SER A 360 -11.94 6.05 3.30
N PHE A 361 -11.29 5.01 3.84
CA PHE A 361 -11.72 3.62 3.67
C PHE A 361 -13.11 3.38 4.28
N GLU A 362 -13.37 3.87 5.50
CA GLU A 362 -14.70 3.80 6.12
C GLU A 362 -15.76 4.57 5.30
N GLU A 363 -15.40 5.70 4.69
CA GLU A 363 -16.31 6.45 3.81
C GLU A 363 -16.58 5.71 2.50
N TYR A 364 -15.57 5.09 1.89
CA TYR A 364 -15.72 4.25 0.71
C TYR A 364 -16.54 3.00 0.99
N GLU A 365 -16.34 2.34 2.12
CA GLU A 365 -17.14 1.19 2.56
C GLU A 365 -18.62 1.61 2.78
N SER A 366 -18.84 2.76 3.42
CA SER A 366 -20.18 3.33 3.60
C SER A 366 -20.86 3.74 2.29
N ARG A 367 -20.10 4.19 1.28
CA ARG A 367 -20.63 4.44 -0.07
C ARG A 367 -20.90 3.14 -0.81
N ALA A 368 -20.02 2.15 -0.73
CA ALA A 368 -20.21 0.84 -1.35
C ALA A 368 -21.48 0.17 -0.80
N ASN A 369 -21.69 0.20 0.51
CA ASN A 369 -22.90 -0.34 1.14
C ASN A 369 -24.18 0.38 0.69
N ARG A 370 -24.14 1.72 0.54
CA ARG A 370 -25.27 2.50 -0.01
C ARG A 370 -25.54 2.18 -1.48
N SER A 371 -24.49 2.07 -2.29
CA SER A 371 -24.60 1.69 -3.70
C SER A 371 -25.15 0.27 -3.87
N GLN A 372 -24.72 -0.67 -3.02
CA GLN A 372 -25.23 -2.04 -3.00
C GLN A 372 -26.73 -2.07 -2.66
N ALA A 373 -27.16 -1.31 -1.66
CA ALA A 373 -28.57 -1.21 -1.30
C ALA A 373 -29.42 -0.63 -2.44
N ASN A 374 -28.93 0.43 -3.10
CA ASN A 374 -29.59 1.01 -4.26
C ASN A 374 -29.66 0.05 -5.45
N LEU A 375 -28.60 -0.76 -5.66
CA LEU A 375 -28.55 -1.77 -6.71
C LEU A 375 -29.60 -2.85 -6.46
N SER A 376 -29.71 -3.35 -5.24
CA SER A 376 -30.75 -4.32 -4.87
C SER A 376 -32.16 -3.75 -5.03
N GLU A 377 -32.37 -2.47 -4.73
CA GLU A 377 -33.66 -1.81 -4.97
C GLU A 377 -33.98 -1.69 -6.46
N LEU A 378 -32.98 -1.34 -7.29
CA LEU A 378 -33.11 -1.27 -8.75
C LEU A 378 -33.39 -2.64 -9.37
N GLU A 379 -32.68 -3.68 -8.93
CA GLU A 379 -32.93 -5.07 -9.36
C GLU A 379 -34.37 -5.48 -9.07
N SER A 380 -34.88 -5.17 -7.87
CA SER A 380 -36.28 -5.44 -7.51
C SER A 380 -37.26 -4.67 -8.40
N LYS A 381 -36.98 -3.40 -8.73
CA LYS A 381 -37.81 -2.59 -9.64
C LYS A 381 -37.81 -3.15 -11.06
N VAL A 382 -36.64 -3.58 -11.55
CA VAL A 382 -36.49 -4.19 -12.88
C VAL A 382 -37.28 -5.49 -12.95
N GLU A 383 -37.14 -6.36 -11.95
CA GLU A 383 -37.88 -7.63 -11.90
C GLU A 383 -39.39 -7.39 -11.89
N LYS A 384 -39.86 -6.41 -11.11
CA LYS A 384 -41.27 -6.00 -11.12
C LYS A 384 -41.72 -5.48 -12.49
N LYS A 385 -40.90 -4.67 -13.16
CA LYS A 385 -41.21 -4.15 -14.51
C LYS A 385 -41.21 -5.25 -15.57
N GLN A 386 -40.31 -6.22 -15.45
CA GLN A 386 -40.27 -7.40 -16.31
C GLN A 386 -41.55 -8.21 -16.17
N GLN A 387 -42.04 -8.38 -14.94
CA GLN A 387 -43.30 -9.06 -14.67
C GLN A 387 -44.50 -8.29 -15.25
N GLU A 388 -44.58 -6.98 -15.01
CA GLU A 388 -45.62 -6.13 -15.60
C GLU A 388 -45.63 -6.21 -17.13
N LEU A 389 -44.46 -6.17 -17.78
CA LEU A 389 -44.35 -6.30 -19.23
C LEU A 389 -44.86 -7.66 -19.73
N THR A 390 -44.50 -8.73 -19.02
CA THR A 390 -44.93 -10.10 -19.33
C THR A 390 -46.46 -10.22 -19.25
N ASP A 391 -47.06 -9.70 -18.19
CA ASP A 391 -48.51 -9.68 -18.01
C ASP A 391 -49.20 -8.85 -19.12
N THR A 392 -48.60 -7.73 -19.52
CA THR A 392 -49.13 -6.88 -20.60
C THR A 392 -49.08 -7.58 -21.96
N LEU A 393 -47.98 -8.31 -22.25
CA LEU A 393 -47.83 -9.09 -23.49
C LEU A 393 -48.86 -10.22 -23.56
N GLN A 394 -49.12 -10.92 -22.45
CA GLN A 394 -50.20 -11.91 -22.37
C GLN A 394 -51.56 -11.27 -22.64
N GLY A 395 -51.81 -10.08 -22.10
CA GLY A 395 -53.02 -9.29 -22.39
C GLY A 395 -53.17 -8.95 -23.87
N ILE A 396 -52.10 -8.50 -24.53
CA ILE A 396 -52.09 -8.19 -25.97
C ILE A 396 -52.36 -9.45 -26.80
N GLU A 397 -51.74 -10.57 -26.48
CA GLU A 397 -52.01 -11.85 -27.16
C GLU A 397 -53.48 -12.26 -27.03
N TYR A 398 -54.05 -12.13 -25.84
CA TYR A 398 -55.47 -12.39 -25.60
C TYR A 398 -56.35 -11.50 -26.49
N TYR A 399 -56.14 -10.18 -26.48
CA TYR A 399 -56.91 -9.24 -27.31
C TYR A 399 -56.74 -9.50 -28.80
N ASN A 400 -55.54 -9.86 -29.26
CA ASN A 400 -55.31 -10.21 -30.66
C ASN A 400 -56.07 -11.48 -31.07
N LYS A 401 -56.08 -12.52 -30.22
CA LYS A 401 -56.88 -13.73 -30.43
C LYS A 401 -58.37 -13.40 -30.50
N GLU A 402 -58.86 -12.58 -29.58
CA GLU A 402 -60.27 -12.18 -29.52
C GLU A 402 -60.67 -11.33 -30.75
N ARG A 403 -59.82 -10.39 -31.16
CA ARG A 403 -60.04 -9.60 -32.38
C ARG A 403 -60.10 -10.49 -33.63
N PHE A 404 -59.24 -11.50 -33.71
CA PHE A 404 -59.26 -12.47 -34.81
C PHE A 404 -60.53 -13.34 -34.79
N HIS A 405 -60.98 -13.73 -33.60
CA HIS A 405 -62.24 -14.45 -33.41
C HIS A 405 -63.43 -13.61 -33.92
N LEU A 406 -63.55 -12.37 -33.43
CA LEU A 406 -64.58 -11.42 -33.86
C LEU A 406 -64.52 -11.14 -35.36
N PHE A 407 -63.33 -10.97 -35.96
CA PHE A 407 -63.19 -10.80 -37.40
C PHE A 407 -63.73 -12.00 -38.18
N ARG A 408 -63.47 -13.23 -37.69
CA ARG A 408 -63.93 -14.46 -38.31
C ARG A 408 -65.46 -14.61 -38.19
N GLU A 409 -66.05 -14.27 -37.05
CA GLU A 409 -67.50 -14.20 -36.87
C GLU A 409 -68.15 -13.17 -37.79
N ASN A 410 -67.58 -11.97 -37.85
CA ASN A 410 -68.10 -10.89 -38.68
C ASN A 410 -68.05 -11.26 -40.17
N LYS A 411 -66.98 -11.93 -40.61
CA LYS A 411 -66.89 -12.49 -41.96
C LYS A 411 -67.97 -13.54 -42.23
N LYS A 412 -68.20 -14.49 -41.31
CA LYS A 412 -69.28 -15.47 -41.42
C LYS A 412 -70.66 -14.82 -41.53
N LEU A 413 -70.93 -13.79 -40.72
CA LEU A 413 -72.17 -13.03 -40.77
C LEU A 413 -72.33 -12.30 -42.11
N LYS A 414 -71.25 -11.71 -42.64
CA LYS A 414 -71.24 -11.08 -43.96
C LYS A 414 -71.54 -12.07 -45.07
N ASP A 415 -70.89 -13.23 -45.04
CA ASP A 415 -71.09 -14.29 -46.03
C ASP A 415 -72.55 -14.81 -46.00
N LEU A 416 -73.15 -14.94 -44.80
CA LEU A 416 -74.58 -15.26 -44.63
C LEU A 416 -75.49 -14.20 -45.27
N VAL A 417 -75.23 -12.92 -45.02
CA VAL A 417 -75.98 -11.80 -45.62
C VAL A 417 -75.84 -11.76 -47.14
N GLU A 418 -74.64 -12.01 -47.67
CA GLU A 418 -74.37 -12.01 -49.13
C GLU A 418 -74.95 -13.24 -49.84
N SER A 419 -75.07 -14.37 -49.16
CA SER A 419 -75.67 -15.61 -49.70
C SER A 419 -77.20 -15.61 -49.72
N GLY A 420 -77.85 -14.64 -49.06
CA GLY A 420 -79.31 -14.55 -48.98
C GLY A 420 -79.95 -15.49 -47.95
N ASP A 421 -79.16 -16.22 -47.16
CA ASP A 421 -79.61 -17.08 -46.05
C ASP A 421 -79.76 -16.26 -44.74
N VAL A 422 -80.55 -15.19 -44.78
CA VAL A 422 -80.95 -14.43 -43.57
C VAL A 422 -82.35 -14.82 -43.14
#